data_AF-A0A0Q9J5P6-F1
#
_entry.id   AF-A0A0Q9J5P6-F1
#
_cell.length_a   1.000
_cell.length_b   1.000
_cell.length_c   1.000
_cell.angle_alpha   90.00
_cell.angle_beta   90.00
_cell.angle_gamma   90.00
#
_symmetry.space_group_name_H-M   'P 1'
#
loop_
_entity.id
_entity.type
_entity.pdbx_description
1 polymer ?
#
loop_
_entity_poly.entity_id
_entity_poly.type
_entity_poly.pdbx_seq_one_letter_code
_entity_poly.pdbx_strand_id
1 'polypeptide(L)'
;MQLTSGSYVSGAVINNEAGAIISLDQGAGLINTVVANAGLISASQGANLYSSTIATSEGGSITLAGFARGGTAALSFTGNGKLDISGLDTGTTIGSLASASATSEVILGAKALSIGDTNASTSFAGIISGAGGSITKTGTGTLTLTGANSYTGATAVDGGTLIVNGSILSSSSVTVASGATIGGSGQLPSTTVNGTISPGNSPGTLTSTAI
;
A
#
# COMPACT_ATOMS: atom_id res chain seq x y z
N MET A 1 -11.42 -8.91 -20.15
CA MET A 1 -12.73 -8.47 -19.64
C MET A 1 -12.78 -6.95 -19.68
N GLN A 2 -13.89 -6.35 -20.14
CA GLN A 2 -14.06 -4.90 -20.14
C GLN A 2 -15.37 -4.53 -19.44
N LEU A 3 -15.28 -3.65 -18.45
CA LEU A 3 -16.41 -3.07 -17.72
C LEU A 3 -16.39 -1.56 -17.93
N THR A 4 -17.51 -0.98 -18.35
CA THR A 4 -17.66 0.46 -18.59
C THR A 4 -18.97 0.98 -18.01
N SER A 5 -19.17 2.29 -18.01
CA SER A 5 -20.45 2.96 -17.76
C SER A 5 -21.09 2.56 -16.41
N GLY A 6 -20.28 2.49 -15.35
CA GLY A 6 -20.74 2.13 -14.01
C GLY A 6 -21.12 0.65 -13.86
N SER A 7 -20.70 -0.24 -14.75
CA SER A 7 -20.92 -1.68 -14.57
C SER A 7 -20.01 -2.29 -13.51
N TYR A 8 -20.50 -3.30 -12.79
CA TYR A 8 -19.78 -3.94 -11.69
C TYR A 8 -19.74 -5.45 -11.83
N VAL A 9 -18.64 -6.06 -11.40
CA VAL A 9 -18.60 -7.48 -11.04
C VAL A 9 -18.62 -7.56 -9.52
N SER A 10 -19.53 -8.37 -8.97
CA SER A 10 -19.73 -8.47 -7.53
C SER A 10 -19.65 -9.91 -7.05
N GLY A 11 -18.85 -10.19 -6.01
CA GLY A 11 -18.79 -11.50 -5.36
C GLY A 11 -18.21 -12.63 -6.23
N ALA A 12 -17.55 -12.29 -7.33
CA ALA A 12 -17.01 -13.28 -8.27
C ALA A 12 -15.58 -13.70 -7.91
N VAL A 13 -15.15 -14.82 -8.49
CA VAL A 13 -13.74 -15.20 -8.57
C VAL A 13 -13.29 -15.05 -10.01
N ILE A 14 -12.21 -14.30 -10.25
CA ILE A 14 -11.67 -14.01 -11.57
C ILE A 14 -10.22 -14.47 -11.66
N ASN A 15 -9.90 -15.22 -12.70
CA ASN A 15 -8.52 -15.51 -13.09
C ASN A 15 -8.16 -14.62 -14.28
N ASN A 16 -7.29 -13.64 -14.06
CA ASN A 16 -6.72 -12.80 -15.10
C ASN A 16 -5.34 -13.35 -15.46
N GLU A 17 -5.30 -14.26 -16.43
CA GLU A 17 -4.07 -14.93 -16.86
C GLU A 17 -3.04 -13.97 -17.48
N ALA A 18 -1.81 -14.44 -17.66
CA ALA A 18 -0.75 -13.64 -18.27
C ALA A 18 -1.16 -13.13 -19.66
N GLY A 19 -0.92 -11.85 -19.92
CA GLY A 19 -1.34 -11.18 -21.16
C GLY A 19 -2.83 -10.82 -21.24
N ALA A 20 -3.68 -11.29 -20.31
CA ALA A 20 -5.07 -10.87 -20.24
C ALA A 20 -5.22 -9.49 -19.59
N ILE A 21 -6.29 -8.80 -19.96
CA ILE A 21 -6.61 -7.46 -19.45
C ILE A 21 -8.01 -7.46 -18.83
N ILE A 22 -8.12 -6.98 -17.59
CA ILE A 22 -9.35 -6.48 -16.99
C ILE A 22 -9.32 -4.96 -17.11
N SER A 23 -10.15 -4.40 -17.97
CA SER A 23 -10.32 -2.95 -18.12
C SER A 23 -11.58 -2.51 -17.38
N LEU A 24 -11.43 -1.56 -16.46
CA LEU A 24 -12.49 -0.91 -15.69
C LEU A 24 -12.48 0.57 -16.04
N ASP A 25 -13.59 1.11 -16.52
CA ASP A 25 -13.65 2.50 -16.96
C ASP A 25 -14.99 3.15 -16.62
N GLN A 26 -15.01 4.48 -16.60
CA GLN A 26 -16.23 5.29 -16.48
C GLN A 26 -17.09 4.85 -15.27
N GLY A 27 -16.48 4.81 -14.09
CA GLY A 27 -17.16 4.43 -12.83
C GLY A 27 -17.39 2.93 -12.61
N ALA A 28 -16.92 2.06 -13.51
CA ALA A 28 -17.03 0.61 -13.36
C ALA A 28 -16.23 0.08 -12.15
N GLY A 29 -16.48 -1.16 -11.72
CA GLY A 29 -15.71 -1.68 -10.59
C GLY A 29 -15.84 -3.15 -10.26
N LEU A 30 -15.00 -3.55 -9.31
CA LEU A 30 -14.98 -4.89 -8.73
C LEU A 30 -15.40 -4.76 -7.27
N ILE A 31 -16.50 -5.41 -6.87
CA ILE A 31 -17.05 -5.32 -5.52
C ILE A 31 -16.92 -6.69 -4.88
N ASN A 32 -16.24 -6.79 -3.74
CA ASN A 32 -16.07 -8.07 -3.03
C ASN A 32 -15.64 -9.22 -3.96
N THR A 33 -14.83 -8.91 -4.98
CA THR A 33 -14.38 -9.88 -5.97
C THR A 33 -13.02 -10.41 -5.54
N VAL A 34 -12.77 -11.70 -5.77
CA VAL A 34 -11.43 -12.28 -5.62
C VAL A 34 -10.80 -12.37 -6.99
N VAL A 35 -9.62 -11.77 -7.17
CA VAL A 35 -8.90 -11.79 -8.44
C VAL A 35 -7.52 -12.40 -8.27
N ALA A 36 -7.22 -13.45 -9.01
CA ALA A 36 -5.87 -13.92 -9.26
C ALA A 36 -5.36 -13.26 -10.54
N ASN A 37 -4.34 -12.41 -10.43
CA ASN A 37 -3.90 -11.52 -11.48
C ASN A 37 -2.46 -11.80 -11.92
N ALA A 38 -2.28 -12.47 -13.05
CA ALA A 38 -1.00 -12.58 -13.77
C ALA A 38 -0.93 -11.64 -14.99
N GLY A 39 -2.05 -11.02 -15.37
CA GLY A 39 -2.15 -10.04 -16.45
C GLY A 39 -2.21 -8.60 -15.95
N LEU A 40 -2.94 -7.75 -16.69
CA LEU A 40 -3.17 -6.35 -16.33
C LEU A 40 -4.59 -6.14 -15.80
N ILE A 41 -4.72 -5.47 -14.66
CA ILE A 41 -5.95 -4.79 -14.25
C ILE A 41 -5.72 -3.30 -14.47
N SER A 42 -6.50 -2.69 -15.36
CA SER A 42 -6.42 -1.26 -15.67
C SER A 42 -7.73 -0.59 -15.27
N ALA A 43 -7.66 0.37 -14.35
CA ALA A 43 -8.80 1.12 -13.84
C ALA A 43 -8.62 2.62 -14.11
N SER A 44 -9.60 3.22 -14.79
CA SER A 44 -9.59 4.63 -15.22
C SER A 44 -10.95 5.31 -15.03
N GLN A 45 -10.96 6.64 -15.16
CA GLN A 45 -12.17 7.48 -15.19
C GLN A 45 -13.20 7.13 -14.10
N GLY A 46 -12.75 7.12 -12.84
CA GLY A 46 -13.63 6.89 -11.69
C GLY A 46 -13.91 5.44 -11.36
N ALA A 47 -13.30 4.50 -12.08
CA ALA A 47 -13.39 3.09 -11.76
C ALA A 47 -12.88 2.78 -10.35
N ASN A 48 -13.39 1.72 -9.73
CA ASN A 48 -13.08 1.40 -8.34
C ASN A 48 -12.88 -0.10 -8.10
N LEU A 49 -11.87 -0.46 -7.29
CA LEU A 49 -11.60 -1.83 -6.87
C LEU A 49 -12.38 -2.25 -5.60
N TYR A 50 -13.08 -1.30 -4.97
CA TYR A 50 -13.91 -1.45 -3.77
C TYR A 50 -13.26 -2.37 -2.71
N SER A 51 -14.00 -3.33 -2.16
CA SER A 51 -13.55 -4.25 -1.11
C SER A 51 -13.01 -5.58 -1.67
N SER A 52 -12.44 -5.55 -2.87
CA SER A 52 -11.95 -6.77 -3.54
C SER A 52 -10.63 -7.26 -2.97
N THR A 53 -10.38 -8.57 -3.08
CA THR A 53 -9.10 -9.20 -2.74
C THR A 53 -8.38 -9.50 -4.04
N ILE A 54 -7.21 -8.90 -4.28
CA ILE A 54 -6.48 -9.03 -5.54
C ILE A 54 -5.07 -9.54 -5.24
N ALA A 55 -4.79 -10.77 -5.66
CA ALA A 55 -3.48 -11.38 -5.61
C ALA A 55 -2.81 -11.22 -6.97
N THR A 56 -1.76 -10.41 -7.05
CA THR A 56 -1.02 -10.14 -8.28
C THR A 56 0.28 -10.93 -8.31
N SER A 57 0.38 -11.87 -9.24
CA SER A 57 1.55 -12.73 -9.40
C SER A 57 2.63 -12.11 -10.28
N GLU A 58 3.71 -12.85 -10.54
CA GLU A 58 4.77 -12.46 -11.46
C GLU A 58 4.21 -12.03 -12.83
N GLY A 59 4.72 -10.90 -13.35
CA GLY A 59 4.27 -10.26 -14.58
C GLY A 59 2.94 -9.50 -14.47
N GLY A 60 2.20 -9.70 -13.37
CA GLY A 60 0.92 -9.06 -13.14
C GLY A 60 1.05 -7.61 -12.72
N SER A 61 0.11 -6.77 -13.18
CA SER A 61 0.06 -5.35 -12.84
C SER A 61 -1.35 -4.90 -12.52
N ILE A 62 -1.48 -3.99 -11.55
CA ILE A 62 -2.66 -3.18 -11.30
C ILE A 62 -2.28 -1.73 -11.63
N THR A 63 -3.00 -1.08 -12.54
CA THR A 63 -2.79 0.32 -12.90
C THR A 63 -4.05 1.13 -12.61
N LEU A 64 -3.91 2.18 -11.81
CA LEU A 64 -4.95 3.15 -11.48
C LEU A 64 -4.60 4.50 -12.11
N ALA A 65 -5.52 5.07 -12.90
CA ALA A 65 -5.30 6.33 -13.60
C ALA A 65 -6.52 7.28 -13.55
N GLY A 66 -6.25 8.58 -13.76
CA GLY A 66 -7.24 9.66 -13.63
C GLY A 66 -7.81 9.71 -12.20
N PHE A 67 -9.14 9.77 -12.10
CA PHE A 67 -9.84 9.78 -10.81
C PHE A 67 -10.31 8.38 -10.35
N ALA A 68 -9.66 7.31 -10.80
CA ALA A 68 -9.91 5.94 -10.32
C ALA A 68 -9.55 5.75 -8.82
N ARG A 69 -10.09 4.70 -8.20
CA ARG A 69 -10.00 4.46 -6.75
C ARG A 69 -9.62 3.00 -6.45
N GLY A 70 -8.75 2.81 -5.48
CA GLY A 70 -8.42 1.51 -4.91
C GLY A 70 -9.45 1.00 -3.88
N GLY A 71 -10.25 1.91 -3.29
CA GLY A 71 -11.25 1.55 -2.29
C GLY A 71 -10.61 0.92 -1.05
N THR A 72 -11.25 -0.10 -0.49
CA THR A 72 -10.69 -0.88 0.64
C THR A 72 -10.10 -2.19 0.15
N ALA A 73 -9.57 -2.24 -1.07
CA ALA A 73 -9.10 -3.48 -1.67
C ALA A 73 -7.89 -4.03 -0.91
N ALA A 74 -7.88 -5.35 -0.69
CA ALA A 74 -6.75 -6.05 -0.11
C ALA A 74 -5.84 -6.53 -1.24
N LEU A 75 -4.64 -5.96 -1.34
CA LEU A 75 -3.68 -6.26 -2.40
C LEU A 75 -2.54 -7.11 -1.86
N SER A 76 -2.26 -8.23 -2.53
CA SER A 76 -1.09 -9.06 -2.27
C SER A 76 -0.28 -9.28 -3.54
N PHE A 77 1.04 -9.35 -3.41
CA PHE A 77 1.96 -9.52 -4.52
C PHE A 77 2.89 -10.72 -4.32
N THR A 78 3.20 -11.40 -5.41
CA THR A 78 4.31 -12.37 -5.50
C THR A 78 5.20 -12.02 -6.69
N GLY A 79 6.45 -12.48 -6.67
CA GLY A 79 7.43 -12.13 -7.71
C GLY A 79 7.53 -10.62 -7.90
N ASN A 80 7.56 -10.18 -9.16
CA ASN A 80 7.60 -8.78 -9.57
C ASN A 80 6.20 -8.15 -9.79
N GLY A 81 5.16 -8.67 -9.13
CA GLY A 81 3.82 -8.08 -9.19
C GLY A 81 3.84 -6.60 -8.80
N LYS A 82 3.03 -5.79 -9.51
CA LYS A 82 3.11 -4.33 -9.45
C LYS A 82 1.77 -3.65 -9.17
N LEU A 83 1.80 -2.59 -8.37
CA LEU A 83 0.79 -1.53 -8.32
C LEU A 83 1.36 -0.25 -8.91
N ASP A 84 0.70 0.31 -9.92
CA ASP A 84 1.00 1.63 -10.48
C ASP A 84 -0.16 2.58 -10.22
N ILE A 85 0.10 3.65 -9.46
CA ILE A 85 -0.87 4.74 -9.26
C ILE A 85 -0.37 6.06 -9.83
N SER A 86 0.77 6.05 -10.53
CA SER A 86 1.42 7.27 -11.01
C SER A 86 0.56 8.07 -11.99
N GLY A 87 -0.38 7.40 -12.65
CA GLY A 87 -1.36 7.99 -13.57
C GLY A 87 -2.61 8.57 -12.91
N LEU A 88 -2.77 8.50 -11.57
CA LEU A 88 -3.90 9.13 -10.88
C LEU A 88 -3.82 10.67 -10.96
N ASP A 89 -4.90 11.38 -10.64
CA ASP A 89 -4.88 12.84 -10.55
C ASP A 89 -4.34 13.34 -9.19
N THR A 90 -4.71 12.67 -8.09
CA THR A 90 -4.36 13.08 -6.72
C THR A 90 -3.71 11.97 -5.91
N GLY A 91 -4.37 10.81 -5.86
CA GLY A 91 -3.97 9.68 -5.03
C GLY A 91 -5.16 8.78 -4.75
N THR A 92 -4.95 7.74 -3.95
CA THR A 92 -6.01 6.79 -3.58
C THR A 92 -5.78 6.20 -2.20
N THR A 93 -6.78 5.49 -1.69
CA THR A 93 -6.66 4.56 -0.57
C THR A 93 -6.74 3.11 -1.06
N ILE A 94 -6.18 2.19 -0.27
CA ILE A 94 -6.33 0.74 -0.35
C ILE A 94 -6.53 0.16 1.06
N GLY A 95 -7.15 -1.01 1.13
CA GLY A 95 -7.41 -1.70 2.39
C GLY A 95 -6.13 -2.20 3.05
N SER A 96 -5.34 -2.99 2.32
CA SER A 96 -4.09 -3.55 2.81
C SER A 96 -3.12 -3.83 1.67
N LEU A 97 -1.83 -3.89 2.01
CA LEU A 97 -0.75 -4.16 1.08
C LEU A 97 0.17 -5.25 1.65
N ALA A 98 0.36 -6.36 0.91
CA ALA A 98 1.22 -7.45 1.34
C ALA A 98 2.13 -7.94 0.21
N SER A 99 3.39 -8.25 0.53
CA SER A 99 4.29 -9.01 -0.34
C SER A 99 5.44 -9.60 0.48
N ALA A 100 5.79 -10.84 0.20
CA ALA A 100 7.02 -11.46 0.70
C ALA A 100 8.20 -11.31 -0.28
N SER A 101 7.96 -10.77 -1.48
CA SER A 101 8.97 -10.64 -2.53
C SER A 101 9.61 -9.24 -2.51
N ALA A 102 10.94 -9.21 -2.53
CA ALA A 102 11.71 -7.97 -2.64
C ALA A 102 11.61 -7.30 -4.04
N THR A 103 11.11 -8.03 -5.04
CA THR A 103 10.97 -7.52 -6.42
C THR A 103 9.58 -6.98 -6.73
N SER A 104 8.62 -7.09 -5.81
CA SER A 104 7.32 -6.44 -5.98
C SER A 104 7.47 -4.92 -5.93
N GLU A 105 6.62 -4.21 -6.65
CA GLU A 105 6.74 -2.75 -6.76
C GLU A 105 5.42 -2.04 -6.51
N VAL A 106 5.51 -0.91 -5.81
CA VAL A 106 4.47 0.12 -5.81
C VAL A 106 5.07 1.39 -6.40
N ILE A 107 4.49 1.87 -7.49
CA ILE A 107 4.90 3.11 -8.16
C ILE A 107 3.86 4.20 -7.87
N LEU A 108 4.25 5.15 -7.03
CA LEU A 108 3.41 6.26 -6.61
C LEU A 108 3.38 7.40 -7.64
N GLY A 109 4.48 7.61 -8.37
CA GLY A 109 4.72 8.91 -9.02
C GLY A 109 4.67 10.03 -7.97
N ALA A 110 4.03 11.16 -8.31
CA ALA A 110 3.76 12.26 -7.39
C ALA A 110 2.32 12.18 -6.82
N LYS A 111 1.95 11.02 -6.25
CA LYS A 111 0.59 10.75 -5.74
C LYS A 111 0.63 10.20 -4.31
N ALA A 112 -0.45 10.43 -3.57
CA ALA A 112 -0.61 9.91 -2.22
C ALA A 112 -1.26 8.52 -2.24
N LEU A 113 -0.72 7.58 -1.46
CA LEU A 113 -1.33 6.28 -1.20
C LEU A 113 -1.61 6.12 0.29
N SER A 114 -2.90 6.03 0.64
CA SER A 114 -3.35 5.66 1.98
C SER A 114 -3.51 4.14 2.08
N ILE A 115 -3.03 3.54 3.17
CA ILE A 115 -3.01 2.09 3.38
C ILE A 115 -3.46 1.78 4.80
N GLY A 116 -4.42 0.86 4.93
CA GLY A 116 -4.80 0.28 6.22
C GLY A 116 -6.29 0.27 6.53
N ASP A 117 -7.15 0.64 5.58
CA ASP A 117 -8.60 0.77 5.79
C ASP A 117 -9.30 -0.55 6.18
N THR A 118 -8.65 -1.72 5.99
CA THR A 118 -9.16 -3.02 6.46
C THR A 118 -8.71 -3.37 7.89
N ASN A 119 -7.89 -2.54 8.53
CA ASN A 119 -7.24 -2.80 9.82
C ASN A 119 -6.37 -4.07 9.84
N ALA A 120 -6.04 -4.63 8.68
CA ALA A 120 -5.19 -5.80 8.59
C ALA A 120 -3.74 -5.47 8.97
N SER A 121 -3.06 -6.44 9.59
CA SER A 121 -1.62 -6.39 9.80
C SER A 121 -0.91 -7.12 8.67
N THR A 122 -0.07 -6.41 7.92
CA THR A 122 0.60 -6.93 6.72
C THR A 122 2.07 -6.54 6.67
N SER A 123 2.85 -7.29 5.88
CA SER A 123 4.24 -6.97 5.57
C SER A 123 4.40 -6.81 4.06
N PHE A 124 5.15 -5.80 3.64
CA PHE A 124 5.51 -5.55 2.25
C PHE A 124 7.03 -5.49 2.11
N ALA A 125 7.58 -6.51 1.44
CA ALA A 125 9.01 -6.64 1.19
C ALA A 125 9.49 -5.93 -0.08
N GLY A 126 8.56 -5.57 -0.96
CA GLY A 126 8.85 -4.87 -2.20
C GLY A 126 9.30 -3.42 -1.99
N ILE A 127 9.54 -2.74 -3.11
CA ILE A 127 9.99 -1.35 -3.15
C ILE A 127 8.80 -0.45 -3.44
N ILE A 128 8.59 0.55 -2.58
CA ILE A 128 7.71 1.69 -2.88
C ILE A 128 8.56 2.83 -3.43
N SER A 129 8.20 3.37 -4.60
CA SER A 129 8.96 4.39 -5.31
C SER A 129 8.06 5.53 -5.80
N GLY A 130 8.64 6.72 -6.02
CA GLY A 130 7.92 7.86 -6.61
C GLY A 130 8.42 9.21 -6.13
N ALA A 131 8.88 10.04 -7.06
CA ALA A 131 9.27 11.42 -6.76
C ALA A 131 8.01 12.24 -6.38
N GLY A 132 8.00 12.78 -5.16
CA GLY A 132 6.87 13.51 -4.59
C GLY A 132 5.72 12.63 -4.11
N GLY A 133 5.80 11.30 -4.30
CA GLY A 133 4.79 10.36 -3.82
C GLY A 133 4.86 10.15 -2.32
N SER A 134 3.70 10.08 -1.67
CA SER A 134 3.58 10.03 -0.21
C SER A 134 2.79 8.82 0.25
N ILE A 135 3.09 8.34 1.46
CA ILE A 135 2.37 7.24 2.12
C ILE A 135 1.63 7.75 3.34
N THR A 136 0.38 7.32 3.50
CA THR A 136 -0.37 7.50 4.74
C THR A 136 -0.75 6.14 5.30
N LYS A 137 -0.31 5.83 6.51
CA LYS A 137 -0.71 4.62 7.24
C LYS A 137 -1.93 4.95 8.11
N THR A 138 -3.07 4.33 7.80
CA THR A 138 -4.35 4.46 8.51
C THR A 138 -4.77 3.13 9.15
N GLY A 139 -5.88 3.13 9.87
CA GLY A 139 -6.44 1.94 10.50
C GLY A 139 -5.60 1.41 11.67
N THR A 140 -6.13 0.44 12.40
CA THR A 140 -5.54 -0.05 13.66
C THR A 140 -4.47 -1.12 13.47
N GLY A 141 -4.38 -1.72 12.28
CA GLY A 141 -3.41 -2.77 11.97
C GLY A 141 -1.95 -2.28 11.87
N THR A 142 -1.05 -3.22 11.65
CA THR A 142 0.39 -2.96 11.45
C THR A 142 0.77 -3.07 9.97
N LEU A 143 1.45 -2.06 9.43
CA LEU A 143 2.13 -2.18 8.14
C LEU A 143 3.64 -2.32 8.41
N THR A 144 4.24 -3.43 7.99
CA THR A 144 5.68 -3.65 8.07
C THR A 144 6.32 -3.46 6.69
N LEU A 145 7.23 -2.49 6.56
CA LEU A 145 8.02 -2.24 5.37
C LEU A 145 9.43 -2.85 5.55
N THR A 146 9.77 -3.85 4.76
CA THR A 146 11.10 -4.48 4.80
C THR A 146 11.97 -4.15 3.60
N GLY A 147 11.39 -3.59 2.54
CA GLY A 147 12.13 -3.12 1.35
C GLY A 147 12.82 -1.76 1.57
N ALA A 148 13.76 -1.45 0.67
CA ALA A 148 14.41 -0.14 0.62
C ALA A 148 13.56 0.82 -0.23
N ASN A 149 12.74 1.64 0.42
CA ASN A 149 11.80 2.51 -0.28
C ASN A 149 12.48 3.80 -0.77
N SER A 150 12.10 4.23 -1.98
CA SER A 150 12.76 5.34 -2.70
C SER A 150 11.81 6.50 -3.06
N TYR A 151 10.58 6.49 -2.53
CA TYR A 151 9.69 7.65 -2.64
C TYR A 151 10.23 8.83 -1.85
N THR A 152 9.97 10.06 -2.32
CA THR A 152 10.52 11.28 -1.71
C THR A 152 9.47 12.14 -1.01
N GLY A 153 8.18 11.88 -1.20
CA GLY A 153 7.12 12.56 -0.46
C GLY A 153 7.04 12.07 0.99
N ALA A 154 6.30 12.80 1.82
CA ALA A 154 6.20 12.52 3.25
C ALA A 154 5.48 11.20 3.57
N THR A 155 5.76 10.64 4.74
CA THR A 155 5.05 9.52 5.33
C THR A 155 4.29 9.98 6.57
N ALA A 156 2.97 9.84 6.56
CA ALA A 156 2.12 10.09 7.72
C ALA A 156 1.69 8.75 8.35
N VAL A 157 1.83 8.63 9.66
CA VAL A 157 1.31 7.50 10.44
C VAL A 157 0.15 8.04 11.28
N ASP A 158 -1.04 8.00 10.69
CA ASP A 158 -2.26 8.58 11.27
C ASP A 158 -2.97 7.58 12.19
N GLY A 159 -2.71 6.28 12.05
CA GLY A 159 -3.26 5.24 12.92
C GLY A 159 -2.51 3.92 12.89
N GLY A 160 -2.68 3.15 13.97
CA GLY A 160 -2.08 1.82 14.13
C GLY A 160 -0.56 1.90 14.20
N THR A 161 0.11 0.93 13.58
CA THR A 161 1.58 0.81 13.63
C THR A 161 2.20 0.80 12.24
N LEU A 162 3.22 1.62 12.02
CA LEU A 162 4.16 1.46 10.91
C LEU A 162 5.47 0.87 11.48
N ILE A 163 5.86 -0.30 11.00
CA ILE A 163 7.18 -0.90 11.29
C ILE A 163 8.05 -0.73 10.06
N VAL A 164 9.22 -0.11 10.22
CA VAL A 164 10.23 0.00 9.15
C VAL A 164 11.42 -0.85 9.53
N ASN A 165 11.58 -1.98 8.84
CA ASN A 165 12.75 -2.85 8.95
C ASN A 165 13.69 -2.72 7.73
N GLY A 166 13.21 -2.11 6.64
CA GLY A 166 14.02 -1.68 5.50
C GLY A 166 14.45 -0.22 5.64
N SER A 167 14.12 0.62 4.65
CA SER A 167 14.38 2.06 4.72
C SER A 167 13.25 2.90 4.12
N ILE A 168 13.12 4.12 4.63
CA ILE A 168 12.44 5.24 3.96
C ILE A 168 13.54 6.25 3.58
N LEU A 169 13.47 6.77 2.35
CA LEU A 169 14.51 7.64 1.81
C LEU A 169 14.73 8.89 2.66
N SER A 170 15.99 9.29 2.86
CA SER A 170 16.37 10.41 3.74
C SER A 170 15.84 11.78 3.34
N SER A 171 15.48 11.97 2.06
CA SER A 171 14.85 13.19 1.54
C SER A 171 13.35 13.29 1.82
N SER A 172 12.73 12.22 2.33
CA SER A 172 11.35 12.20 2.83
C SER A 172 11.28 12.78 4.25
N SER A 173 10.11 12.71 4.88
CA SER A 173 9.89 13.00 6.29
C SER A 173 8.84 12.04 6.85
N VAL A 174 8.88 11.78 8.15
CA VAL A 174 7.88 10.96 8.85
C VAL A 174 7.19 11.80 9.91
N THR A 175 5.86 11.74 9.95
CA THR A 175 5.06 12.28 11.06
C THR A 175 4.21 11.18 11.65
N VAL A 176 4.18 11.08 12.97
CA VAL A 176 3.39 10.07 13.70
C VAL A 176 2.36 10.79 14.56
N ALA A 177 1.09 10.55 14.28
CA ALA A 177 -0.02 11.14 15.01
C ALA A 177 -0.11 10.59 16.44
N SER A 178 -0.83 11.31 17.31
CA SER A 178 -1.15 10.82 18.64
C SER A 178 -1.95 9.51 18.55
N GLY A 179 -1.59 8.52 19.37
CA GLY A 179 -2.20 7.18 19.34
C GLY A 179 -1.66 6.25 18.25
N ALA A 180 -0.82 6.73 17.32
CA ALA A 180 -0.12 5.91 16.34
C ALA A 180 1.28 5.52 16.83
N THR A 181 1.85 4.47 16.22
CA THR A 181 3.18 3.96 16.56
C THR A 181 4.08 3.87 15.34
N ILE A 182 5.31 4.35 15.46
CA ILE A 182 6.41 4.04 14.53
C ILE A 182 7.39 3.11 15.21
N GLY A 183 7.93 2.13 14.50
CA GLY A 183 8.91 1.21 15.06
C GLY A 183 9.74 0.50 14.01
N GLY A 184 10.48 -0.51 14.47
CA GLY A 184 11.34 -1.34 13.62
C GLY A 184 12.83 -1.10 13.84
N SER A 185 13.64 -1.79 13.03
CA SER A 185 15.11 -1.76 13.07
C SER A 185 15.75 -1.12 11.84
N GLY A 186 14.95 -0.55 10.95
CA GLY A 186 15.36 0.04 9.69
C GLY A 186 15.78 1.50 9.78
N GLN A 187 15.90 2.15 8.62
CA GLN A 187 16.28 3.57 8.51
C GLN A 187 15.05 4.45 8.27
N LEU A 188 14.91 5.49 9.09
CA LEU A 188 13.88 6.52 8.96
C LEU A 188 14.55 7.87 8.60
N PRO A 189 13.87 8.75 7.85
CA PRO A 189 14.30 10.13 7.62
C PRO A 189 14.02 11.00 8.86
N SER A 190 14.03 12.33 8.69
CA SER A 190 13.56 13.26 9.72
C SER A 190 12.16 12.86 10.20
N THR A 191 12.03 12.60 11.50
CA THR A 191 10.83 11.98 12.09
C THR A 191 10.31 12.82 13.25
N THR A 192 9.05 13.26 13.15
CA THR A 192 8.31 13.95 14.23
C THR A 192 7.28 13.00 14.83
N VAL A 193 7.34 12.77 16.15
CA VAL A 193 6.47 11.79 16.82
C VAL A 193 5.63 12.45 17.90
N ASN A 194 4.31 12.51 17.66
CA ASN A 194 3.30 12.87 18.65
C ASN A 194 2.66 11.62 19.31
N GLY A 195 2.96 10.43 18.77
CA GLY A 195 2.53 9.13 19.29
C GLY A 195 3.66 8.38 19.98
N THR A 196 3.78 7.08 19.68
CA THR A 196 4.75 6.19 20.32
C THR A 196 5.88 5.80 19.37
N ILE A 197 7.11 5.74 19.90
CA ILE A 197 8.23 5.06 19.26
C ILE A 197 8.39 3.67 19.88
N SER A 198 8.30 2.62 19.07
CA SER A 198 8.55 1.24 19.47
C SER A 198 9.85 0.76 18.84
N PRO A 199 11.02 1.02 19.44
CA PRO A 199 12.31 0.60 18.88
C PRO A 199 12.32 -0.93 18.70
N GLY A 200 12.72 -1.38 17.50
CA GLY A 200 12.63 -2.80 17.12
C GLY A 200 13.54 -3.74 17.91
N ASN A 201 14.55 -3.21 18.60
CA ASN A 201 15.38 -3.94 19.55
C ASN A 201 15.15 -3.41 20.95
N SER A 202 15.27 -4.29 21.95
CA SER A 202 15.19 -3.88 23.35
C SER A 202 16.29 -2.84 23.66
N PRO A 203 15.95 -1.67 24.25
CA PRO A 203 16.95 -0.74 24.74
C PRO A 203 17.72 -1.28 25.95
N GLY A 204 17.36 -2.47 26.46
CA GLY A 204 17.88 -3.06 27.70
C GLY A 204 16.88 -3.00 28.85
N THR A 205 17.28 -3.51 30.02
CA THR A 205 16.49 -3.46 31.26
C THR A 205 16.95 -2.28 32.11
N LEU A 206 16.04 -1.38 32.48
CA LEU A 206 16.29 -0.37 33.51
C LEU A 206 16.17 -1.03 34.89
N THR A 207 17.28 -1.18 35.61
CA THR A 207 17.25 -1.59 37.02
C THR A 207 17.25 -0.34 37.91
N SER A 208 16.24 -0.22 38.77
CA SER A 208 16.20 0.80 39.82
C SER A 208 16.21 0.09 41.16
N THR A 209 17.26 0.29 41.95
CA THR A 209 17.30 -0.18 43.34
C THR A 209 16.79 0.96 44.23
N ALA A 210 15.71 0.72 44.99
CA ALA A 210 15.29 1.67 46.02
C ALA A 210 16.39 1.77 47.09
N ILE A 211 16.78 3.00 47.46
CA ILE A 211 17.72 3.28 48.55
C ILE A 211 16.94 3.38 49.86
#